data_AF-A0A1S2Z1M6-F1
#
_entry.id   AF-A0A1S2Z1M6-F1
#
_cell.length_a   1.000
_cell.length_b   1.000
_cell.length_c   1.000
_cell.angle_alpha   90.00
_cell.angle_beta   90.00
_cell.angle_gamma   90.00
#
_symmetry.space_group_name_H-M   'P 1'
#
loop_
_entity.id
_entity.type
_entity.pdbx_description
1 polymer ?
#
loop_
_entity_poly.entity_id
_entity_poly.type
_entity_poly.pdbx_seq_one_letter_code
_entity_poly.pdbx_strand_id
1 'polypeptide(L)'
;MPTTGVGRALKTKKLTPKFIRPYQIIRRVGPVAYQIALPPNLANLYDVFHVSQLRKYVADPSHIIAPNDIQLKENLTFEVPPISIADRTTKHLRGREIPLVKVIWNKMTGDATWELEENMRELYPDLLDTS
;
A
#
# COMPACT_ATOMS: atom_id res chain seq x y z
N MET A 1 -3.44 -29.93 -30.58
CA MET A 1 -2.66 -28.69 -30.39
C MET A 1 -3.62 -27.52 -30.26
N PRO A 2 -3.63 -26.84 -29.10
CA PRO A 2 -3.71 -25.39 -29.12
C PRO A 2 -2.62 -24.75 -28.25
N THR A 3 -2.07 -23.66 -28.78
CA THR A 3 -0.98 -22.86 -28.21
C THR A 3 -1.56 -21.87 -27.22
N THR A 4 -1.26 -22.02 -25.92
CA THR A 4 -1.60 -21.00 -24.92
C THR A 4 -0.33 -20.26 -24.54
N GLY A 5 -0.16 -19.06 -25.09
CA GLY A 5 0.90 -18.13 -24.71
C GLY A 5 0.85 -17.84 -23.21
N VAL A 6 1.93 -18.17 -22.51
CA VAL A 6 2.13 -17.81 -21.10
C VAL A 6 2.59 -16.37 -21.04
N GLY A 7 1.64 -15.47 -21.24
CA GLY A 7 1.82 -14.05 -21.02
C GLY A 7 0.46 -13.50 -20.63
N ARG A 8 0.10 -13.58 -19.36
CA ARG A 8 -1.01 -12.79 -18.80
C ARG A 8 -0.94 -12.63 -17.28
N ALA A 9 -0.85 -11.35 -16.93
CA ALA A 9 -1.38 -10.69 -15.74
C ALA A 9 -0.82 -11.18 -14.40
N LEU A 10 0.17 -10.42 -13.90
CA LEU A 10 0.25 -10.12 -12.48
C LEU A 10 -1.15 -9.63 -12.08
N LYS A 11 -1.94 -10.50 -11.44
CA LYS A 11 -3.22 -10.10 -10.85
C LYS A 11 -2.85 -9.12 -9.76
N THR A 12 -2.99 -7.82 -10.02
CA THR A 12 -3.07 -6.79 -8.98
C THR A 12 -4.28 -7.14 -8.11
N LYS A 13 -4.07 -7.93 -7.06
CA LYS A 13 -5.14 -8.35 -6.14
C LYS A 13 -5.52 -7.17 -5.25
N LYS A 14 -6.45 -6.36 -5.75
CA LYS A 14 -7.70 -5.86 -5.13
C LYS A 14 -7.69 -5.20 -3.73
N LEU A 15 -6.59 -5.14 -2.99
CA LEU A 15 -6.56 -4.65 -1.59
C LEU A 15 -5.36 -3.75 -1.25
N THR A 16 -4.65 -3.16 -2.22
CA THR A 16 -3.81 -2.00 -1.89
C THR A 16 -4.70 -0.90 -1.31
N PRO A 17 -4.38 -0.28 -0.16
CA PRO A 17 -5.14 0.85 0.35
C PRO A 17 -5.23 1.93 -0.73
N LYS A 18 -6.42 2.12 -1.31
CA LYS A 18 -6.64 3.16 -2.33
C LYS A 18 -6.75 4.56 -1.73
N PHE A 19 -6.78 4.65 -0.41
CA PHE A 19 -7.07 5.87 0.32
C PHE A 19 -6.00 6.08 1.38
N ILE A 20 -5.48 7.30 1.40
CA ILE A 20 -4.65 7.78 2.49
C ILE A 20 -5.58 8.08 3.68
N ARG A 21 -5.04 8.10 4.91
CA ARG A 21 -5.79 8.35 6.16
C ARG A 21 -6.81 9.50 6.02
N PRO A 22 -7.87 9.50 6.82
CA PRO A 22 -8.85 10.58 6.79
C PRO A 22 -8.19 11.93 7.11
N TYR A 23 -8.59 12.94 6.35
CA TYR A 23 -8.21 14.33 6.56
C TYR A 23 -9.44 15.18 6.83
N GLN A 24 -9.25 16.26 7.58
CA GLN A 24 -10.34 17.18 7.89
C GLN A 24 -10.66 18.06 6.67
N ILE A 25 -11.94 18.18 6.34
CA ILE A 25 -12.41 19.18 5.37
C ILE A 25 -12.38 20.54 6.05
N ILE A 26 -11.60 21.48 5.53
CA ILE A 26 -11.54 22.87 6.02
C ILE A 26 -12.80 23.62 5.57
N ARG A 27 -13.10 23.57 4.26
CA ARG A 27 -14.27 24.21 3.67
C ARG A 27 -14.61 23.60 2.32
N ARG A 28 -15.84 23.86 1.84
CA ARG A 28 -16.27 23.57 0.48
C ARG A 28 -15.94 24.78 -0.41
N VAL A 29 -15.14 24.58 -1.47
CA VAL A 29 -14.68 25.66 -2.38
C VAL A 29 -15.60 25.77 -3.60
N GLY A 30 -16.34 24.72 -3.92
CA GLY A 30 -17.34 24.73 -4.99
C GLY A 30 -18.34 23.59 -4.91
N PRO A 31 -19.25 23.46 -5.89
CA PRO A 31 -20.25 22.39 -5.91
C PRO A 31 -19.64 20.99 -5.79
N VAL A 32 -18.45 20.78 -6.35
CA VAL A 32 -17.77 19.48 -6.42
C VAL A 32 -16.34 19.49 -5.90
N ALA A 33 -15.93 20.55 -5.18
CA ALA A 33 -14.55 20.72 -4.71
C ALA A 33 -14.50 21.09 -3.22
N TYR A 34 -13.59 20.43 -2.50
CA TYR A 34 -13.37 20.63 -1.07
C TYR A 34 -11.91 20.94 -0.80
N GLN A 35 -11.67 21.87 0.13
CA GLN A 35 -10.35 22.13 0.67
C GLN A 35 -10.10 21.23 1.88
N ILE A 36 -8.98 20.53 1.88
CA ILE A 36 -8.60 19.52 2.85
C ILE A 36 -7.40 20.01 3.67
N ALA A 37 -7.41 19.77 4.98
CA ALA A 37 -6.26 20.02 5.84
C ALA A 37 -5.18 18.98 5.56
N LEU A 38 -4.31 19.28 4.59
CA LEU A 38 -3.17 18.44 4.27
C LEU A 38 -2.09 18.54 5.35
N PRO A 39 -1.46 17.41 5.72
CA PRO A 39 -0.35 17.40 6.64
C PRO A 39 0.90 18.02 5.97
N PRO A 40 1.89 18.50 6.75
CA PRO A 40 3.08 19.17 6.21
C PRO A 40 3.87 18.35 5.20
N ASN A 41 3.89 17.02 5.34
CA ASN A 41 4.55 16.10 4.40
C ASN A 41 3.86 16.02 3.02
N LEU A 42 2.65 16.59 2.88
CA LEU A 42 1.91 16.71 1.62
C LEU A 42 1.71 18.18 1.20
N ALA A 43 2.44 19.12 1.80
CA ALA A 43 2.32 20.56 1.50
C ALA A 43 2.69 20.92 0.05
N ASN A 44 3.34 20.01 -0.68
CA ASN A 44 3.61 20.14 -2.11
C ASN A 44 2.38 19.89 -3.00
N LEU A 45 1.27 19.35 -2.44
CA LEU A 45 0.02 19.16 -3.16
C LEU A 45 -0.90 20.36 -3.01
N TYR A 46 -1.73 20.59 -4.04
CA TYR A 46 -2.89 21.46 -3.89
C TYR A 46 -3.85 20.87 -2.86
N ASP A 47 -4.29 21.69 -1.93
CA ASP A 47 -5.19 21.30 -0.84
C ASP A 47 -6.67 21.23 -1.28
N VAL A 48 -6.97 21.55 -2.53
CA VAL A 48 -8.32 21.48 -3.12
C VAL A 48 -8.47 20.21 -3.96
N PHE A 49 -9.40 19.35 -3.56
CA PHE A 49 -9.68 18.07 -4.22
C PHE A 49 -11.11 18.01 -4.77
N HIS A 50 -11.26 17.33 -5.90
CA HIS A 50 -12.58 17.02 -6.46
C HIS A 50 -13.26 15.92 -5.64
N VAL A 51 -14.58 15.98 -5.49
CA VAL A 51 -15.36 15.03 -4.67
C VAL A 51 -15.17 13.57 -5.07
N SER A 52 -14.85 13.29 -6.34
CA SER A 52 -14.57 11.91 -6.82
C SER A 52 -13.24 11.34 -6.31
N GLN A 53 -12.31 12.20 -5.87
CA GLN A 53 -11.04 11.80 -5.26
C GLN A 53 -11.18 11.56 -3.75
N LEU A 54 -12.30 11.98 -3.17
CA LEU A 54 -12.58 11.88 -1.74
C LEU A 54 -13.53 10.72 -1.48
N ARG A 55 -13.34 10.05 -0.35
CA ARG A 55 -14.30 9.06 0.15
C ARG A 55 -14.67 9.43 1.57
N LYS A 56 -15.98 9.43 1.86
CA LYS A 56 -16.46 9.68 3.22
C LYS A 56 -15.85 8.65 4.16
N TYR A 57 -15.12 9.14 5.16
CA TYR A 57 -14.58 8.32 6.22
C TYR A 57 -15.70 7.93 7.19
N VAL A 58 -15.77 6.66 7.55
CA VAL A 58 -16.65 6.13 8.59
C VAL A 58 -15.75 5.85 9.79
N ALA A 59 -15.96 6.60 10.87
CA ALA A 59 -15.12 6.49 12.06
C ALA A 59 -15.26 5.08 12.67
N ASP A 60 -14.14 4.39 12.77
CA ASP A 60 -13.97 3.17 13.55
C ASP A 60 -13.07 3.53 14.74
N PRO A 61 -13.43 3.16 15.98
CA PRO A 61 -12.62 3.41 17.17
C PRO A 61 -11.16 2.90 17.07
N SER A 62 -10.88 1.94 16.19
CA SER A 62 -9.53 1.42 15.93
C SER A 62 -8.66 2.31 15.04
N HIS A 63 -9.25 3.25 14.30
CA HIS A 63 -8.55 4.11 13.36
C HIS A 63 -8.12 5.42 14.04
N ILE A 64 -6.99 5.39 14.74
CA ILE A 64 -6.31 6.60 15.22
C ILE A 64 -5.81 7.39 14.00
N ILE A 65 -6.11 8.68 13.90
CA ILE A 65 -5.53 9.56 12.88
C ILE A 65 -4.13 9.96 13.38
N ALA A 66 -3.16 9.07 13.21
CA ALA A 66 -1.76 9.44 13.49
C ALA A 66 -1.24 10.34 12.36
N PRO A 67 -0.53 11.44 12.66
CA PRO A 67 0.26 12.15 11.66
C PRO A 67 1.28 11.16 11.10
N ASN A 68 1.31 11.03 9.76
CA ASN A 68 2.03 9.96 9.08
C ASN A 68 3.16 10.58 8.26
N ASP A 69 4.37 10.07 8.39
CA ASP A 69 5.51 10.33 7.49
C ASP A 69 5.31 9.58 6.16
N ILE A 70 4.24 9.89 5.43
CA ILE A 70 4.06 9.35 4.08
C ILE A 70 4.96 10.13 3.14
N GLN A 71 5.99 9.48 2.60
CA GLN A 71 6.77 10.00 1.49
C GLN A 71 6.01 9.74 0.19
N LEU A 72 5.29 10.76 -0.28
CA LEU A 72 4.64 10.72 -1.58
C LEU A 72 5.68 11.06 -2.66
N LYS A 73 5.90 10.13 -3.59
CA LYS A 73 6.72 10.39 -4.78
C LYS A 73 5.99 11.38 -5.71
N GLU A 74 6.74 12.08 -6.57
CA GLU A 74 6.20 13.09 -7.49
C GLU A 74 5.07 12.56 -8.39
N ASN A 75 5.06 11.25 -8.65
CA ASN A 75 4.01 10.55 -9.40
C ASN A 75 2.75 10.22 -8.57
N LEU A 76 2.58 10.81 -7.38
CA LEU A 76 1.46 10.55 -6.45
C LEU A 76 1.38 9.10 -5.95
N THR A 77 2.47 8.34 -6.05
CA THR A 77 2.57 7.01 -5.41
C THR A 77 3.21 7.14 -4.04
N PHE A 78 2.70 6.38 -3.07
CA PHE A 78 3.32 6.26 -1.76
C PHE A 78 3.80 4.82 -1.58
N GLU A 79 4.97 4.66 -1.00
CA GLU A 79 5.49 3.35 -0.61
C GLU A 79 5.12 3.11 0.86
N VAL A 80 4.51 1.95 1.12
CA VAL A 80 4.25 1.49 2.49
C VAL A 80 5.38 0.54 2.86
N PRO A 81 6.22 0.88 3.85
CA PRO A 81 7.28 -0.03 4.26
C PRO A 81 6.70 -1.30 4.89
N PRO A 82 7.30 -2.47 4.62
CA PRO A 82 6.90 -3.72 5.25
C PRO A 82 7.21 -3.69 6.75
N ILE A 83 6.30 -4.20 7.57
CA ILE A 83 6.44 -4.19 9.04
C ILE A 83 7.26 -5.38 9.53
N SER A 84 6.96 -6.57 9.02
CA SER A 84 7.62 -7.81 9.45
C SER A 84 7.32 -8.96 8.51
N ILE A 85 8.17 -9.97 8.50
CA ILE A 85 7.91 -11.25 7.85
C ILE A 85 7.19 -12.16 8.84
N ALA A 86 6.03 -12.69 8.46
CA ALA A 86 5.22 -13.56 9.29
C ALA A 86 5.45 -15.05 9.03
N ASP A 87 5.89 -15.41 7.82
CA ASP A 87 6.05 -16.81 7.42
C ASP A 87 6.99 -16.94 6.22
N ARG A 88 7.56 -18.13 6.01
CA ARG A 88 8.43 -18.46 4.86
C ARG A 88 7.98 -19.78 4.26
N THR A 89 7.89 -19.86 2.94
CA THR A 89 7.51 -21.09 2.23
C THR A 89 8.25 -21.23 0.91
N THR A 90 8.63 -22.45 0.55
CA THR A 90 9.27 -22.74 -0.73
C THR A 90 8.30 -23.48 -1.61
N LYS A 91 8.06 -22.96 -2.83
CA LYS A 91 7.20 -23.61 -3.83
C LYS A 91 8.03 -24.23 -4.93
N HIS A 92 7.72 -25.48 -5.27
CA HIS A 92 8.29 -26.14 -6.44
C HIS A 92 7.43 -25.84 -7.68
N LEU A 93 8.00 -25.14 -8.64
CA LEU A 93 7.35 -24.81 -9.91
C LEU A 93 8.29 -25.16 -11.06
N ARG A 94 7.85 -26.07 -11.95
CA ARG A 94 8.58 -26.48 -13.17
C ARG A 94 10.03 -26.93 -12.89
N GLY A 95 10.23 -27.69 -11.80
CA GLY A 95 11.55 -28.18 -11.40
C GLY A 95 12.47 -27.14 -10.74
N ARG A 96 11.95 -25.94 -10.44
CA ARG A 96 12.67 -24.91 -9.67
C ARG A 96 12.02 -24.70 -8.31
N GLU A 97 12.85 -24.49 -7.30
CA GLU A 97 12.43 -24.02 -5.99
C GLU A 97 12.34 -22.50 -5.98
N ILE A 98 11.19 -21.98 -5.56
CA ILE A 98 10.92 -20.55 -5.46
C ILE A 98 10.63 -20.22 -3.99
N PRO A 99 11.58 -19.63 -3.26
CA PRO A 99 11.37 -19.19 -1.89
C PRO A 99 10.50 -17.94 -1.85
N LEU A 100 9.48 -17.97 -0.99
CA LEU A 100 8.52 -16.90 -0.80
C LEU A 100 8.43 -16.55 0.69
N VAL A 101 8.30 -15.27 0.98
CA VAL A 101 8.11 -14.75 2.33
C VAL A 101 6.75 -14.08 2.45
N LYS A 102 6.04 -14.34 3.54
CA LYS A 102 4.78 -13.67 3.86
C LYS A 102 5.09 -12.38 4.58
N VAL A 103 4.82 -11.27 3.91
CA VAL A 103 5.17 -9.94 4.36
C VAL A 103 3.93 -9.26 4.89
N ILE A 104 4.00 -8.76 6.12
CA ILE A 104 2.95 -7.98 6.75
C ILE A 104 3.18 -6.50 6.45
N TRP A 105 2.25 -5.87 5.75
CA TRP A 105 2.27 -4.44 5.43
C TRP A 105 1.53 -3.61 6.48
N ASN A 106 0.51 -4.21 7.12
CA ASN A 106 -0.24 -3.55 8.18
C ASN A 106 -0.76 -4.57 9.20
N LYS A 107 -0.26 -4.49 10.44
CA LYS A 107 -0.65 -5.38 11.54
C LYS A 107 -2.11 -5.19 12.00
N MET A 108 -2.66 -3.99 11.85
CA MET A 108 -4.02 -3.66 12.30
C MET A 108 -5.08 -4.19 11.33
N THR A 109 -4.83 -4.11 10.02
CA THR A 109 -5.74 -4.62 9.00
C THR A 109 -5.47 -6.08 8.62
N GLY A 110 -4.37 -6.66 9.12
CA GLY A 110 -3.92 -7.99 8.72
C GLY A 110 -3.47 -8.06 7.26
N ASP A 111 -3.07 -6.92 6.68
CA ASP A 111 -2.67 -6.86 5.28
C ASP A 111 -1.34 -7.57 5.08
N ALA A 112 -1.35 -8.60 4.25
CA ALA A 112 -0.22 -9.50 4.04
C ALA A 112 -0.15 -10.00 2.60
N THR A 113 1.06 -9.97 2.01
CA THR A 113 1.32 -10.50 0.67
C THR A 113 2.47 -11.51 0.69
N TRP A 114 2.44 -12.46 -0.24
CA TRP A 114 3.57 -13.38 -0.46
C TRP A 114 4.48 -12.78 -1.53
N GLU A 115 5.69 -12.40 -1.12
CA GLU A 115 6.71 -11.82 -1.98
C GLU A 115 7.87 -12.79 -2.17
N LEU A 116 8.65 -12.61 -3.24
CA LEU A 116 9.88 -13.36 -3.45
C LEU A 116 10.89 -12.99 -2.37
N GLU A 117 11.52 -14.01 -1.78
CA GLU A 117 12.55 -13.79 -0.76
C GLU A 117 13.72 -12.95 -1.30
N GLU A 118 14.12 -13.20 -2.55
CA GLU A 118 15.18 -12.44 -3.23
C GLU A 118 14.85 -10.95 -3.33
N ASN A 119 13.63 -10.59 -3.73
CA ASN A 119 13.19 -9.19 -3.79
C ASN A 119 13.20 -8.54 -2.41
N MET A 120 12.76 -9.26 -1.38
CA MET A 120 12.79 -8.73 -0.02
C MET A 120 14.20 -8.60 0.54
N ARG A 121 15.14 -9.44 0.10
CA ARG A 121 16.55 -9.32 0.46
C ARG A 121 17.23 -8.13 -0.20
N GLU A 122 16.82 -7.78 -1.41
CA GLU A 122 17.35 -6.61 -2.12
C GLU A 122 16.77 -5.31 -1.58
N LEU A 123 15.45 -5.25 -1.33
CA LEU A 123 14.76 -4.03 -0.93
C LEU A 123 14.75 -3.79 0.58
N TYR A 124 14.71 -4.86 1.39
CA TYR A 124 14.53 -4.80 2.84
C TYR A 124 15.35 -5.89 3.57
N PRO A 125 16.70 -5.90 3.42
CA PRO A 125 17.56 -6.93 4.00
C PRO A 125 17.36 -7.09 5.52
N ASP A 126 17.19 -5.97 6.23
CA ASP A 126 17.04 -5.92 7.70
C ASP A 126 15.87 -6.76 8.23
N LEU A 127 14.83 -6.99 7.42
CA LEU A 127 13.65 -7.77 7.82
C LEU A 127 13.88 -9.28 7.77
N LEU A 128 14.90 -9.74 7.05
CA LEU A 128 15.21 -11.16 6.90
C LEU A 128 16.19 -11.66 7.97
N ASP A 129 17.00 -10.76 8.54
CA ASP A 129 18.05 -11.09 9.52
C ASP A 129 17.53 -11.37 10.93
N THR A 130 16.26 -11.07 11.23
CA THR A 130 15.65 -11.30 12.57
C THR A 130 15.12 -12.74 12.74
N SER A 131 15.87 -13.76 12.30
CA SER A 131 15.51 -15.19 12.49
C SER A 131 16.10 -15.79 13.76
#